data_AF-A0A9P4WU08-F1
#
_entry.id   AF-A0A9P4WU08-F1
#
_cell.length_a   1.000
_cell.length_b   1.000
_cell.length_c   1.000
_cell.angle_alpha   90.00
_cell.angle_beta   90.00
_cell.angle_gamma   90.00
#
_symmetry.space_group_name_H-M   'P 1'
#
loop_
_entity.id
_entity.type
_entity.pdbx_description
1 polymer ?
#
loop_
_entity_poly.entity_id
_entity_poly.type
_entity_poly.pdbx_seq_one_letter_code
_entity_poly.pdbx_strand_id
1 'polypeptide(L)'
;MKGRQSVRATFNNASERTRDLTVGVRNMLPSTLYRTFYESSATLSSRVSKDTHVRHRENEQLKLRPGNAFQTVGEVHFNDSLTKEGIERQLVWNKKENPSTWISMFNELSHAKRRAHFQYGKSKRIGQRVTIAEISTVDLIAATIHATCVSVWEILVKDKYIGWDLHYSVTRRNVQIPIWVHKSVRPADGSSITPDQLMDSCPDLFVSIQELRQSNLVDGPQTHSRRRTIRAHGHNYEWLALGRIRESRILKVIPFDGKIFHMTKPTSVVRSEAATEDWIFDFDLETWRLESEMNKAGALRRKRADADDGHAKYAKRKGDGYHPNKKNAHGLDFSTITTIFDSI
;
A
#
# COMPACT_ATOMS: atom_id res chain seq x y z
N MET A 1 30.25 24.42 -15.79
CA MET A 1 29.34 23.78 -14.81
C MET A 1 28.50 22.74 -15.55
N LYS A 2 28.68 21.44 -15.29
CA LYS A 2 27.81 20.40 -15.87
C LYS A 2 26.46 20.45 -15.15
N GLY A 3 25.41 20.83 -15.85
CA GLY A 3 24.06 20.93 -15.29
C GLY A 3 23.64 19.61 -14.65
N ARG A 4 23.29 19.66 -13.36
CA ARG A 4 22.70 18.52 -12.65
C ARG A 4 21.35 18.25 -13.32
N GLN A 5 21.22 17.15 -14.04
CA GLN A 5 19.92 16.77 -14.58
C GLN A 5 18.97 16.53 -13.40
N SER A 6 17.93 17.37 -13.30
CA SER A 6 16.90 17.25 -12.28
C SER A 6 16.01 16.05 -12.59
N VAL A 7 15.73 15.24 -11.57
CA VAL A 7 14.71 14.19 -11.67
C VAL A 7 13.36 14.85 -12.00
N ARG A 8 12.61 14.29 -12.96
CA ARG A 8 11.30 14.81 -13.34
C ARG A 8 10.36 13.73 -13.85
N ALA A 9 9.07 13.89 -13.63
CA ALA A 9 8.02 13.06 -14.22
C ALA A 9 7.39 13.75 -15.44
N THR A 10 7.17 12.99 -16.51
CA THR A 10 6.53 13.44 -17.76
C THR A 10 5.25 12.66 -18.04
N PHE A 11 4.30 13.29 -18.75
CA PHE A 11 2.97 12.72 -19.04
C PHE A 11 2.64 12.62 -20.54
N ASN A 12 3.37 13.33 -21.40
CA ASN A 12 2.95 13.62 -22.78
C ASN A 12 3.86 13.06 -23.88
N ASN A 13 4.90 12.28 -23.55
CA ASN A 13 5.72 11.70 -24.63
C ASN A 13 4.96 10.56 -25.31
N ALA A 14 5.50 10.12 -26.45
CA ALA A 14 4.89 9.05 -27.24
C ALA A 14 4.75 7.75 -26.45
N SER A 15 5.67 7.44 -25.53
CA SER A 15 5.61 6.25 -24.70
C SER A 15 4.47 6.29 -23.68
N GLU A 16 4.22 7.42 -23.00
CA GLU A 16 3.07 7.56 -22.09
C GLU A 16 1.76 7.41 -22.86
N ARG A 17 1.60 8.12 -23.99
CA ARG A 17 0.40 8.02 -24.83
C ARG A 17 0.15 6.59 -25.33
N THR A 18 1.20 5.89 -25.72
CA THR A 18 1.09 4.48 -26.16
C THR A 18 0.59 3.60 -25.02
N ARG A 19 1.07 3.81 -23.79
CA ARG A 19 0.60 3.08 -22.61
C ARG A 19 -0.85 3.40 -22.25
N ASP A 20 -1.22 4.68 -22.27
CA ASP A 20 -2.61 5.11 -22.03
C ASP A 20 -3.58 4.52 -23.06
N LEU A 21 -3.19 4.47 -24.35
CA LEU A 21 -4.03 3.87 -25.41
C LEU A 21 -4.22 2.35 -25.28
N THR A 22 -3.37 1.69 -24.50
CA THR A 22 -3.43 0.24 -24.30
C THR A 22 -4.11 -0.18 -23.00
N VAL A 23 -4.63 0.78 -22.23
CA VAL A 23 -5.49 0.51 -21.07
C VAL A 23 -6.68 -0.34 -21.54
N GLY A 24 -6.89 -1.49 -20.91
CA GLY A 24 -7.97 -2.43 -21.26
C GLY A 24 -7.79 -3.26 -22.55
N VAL A 25 -6.96 -2.82 -23.51
CA VAL A 25 -6.84 -3.52 -24.83
C VAL A 25 -5.65 -4.50 -24.88
N ARG A 26 -4.67 -4.40 -23.97
CA ARG A 26 -3.51 -5.33 -23.92
C ARG A 26 -2.98 -5.64 -22.50
N ASN A 27 -3.81 -5.51 -21.47
CA ASN A 27 -3.43 -5.75 -20.06
C ASN A 27 -2.25 -4.91 -19.53
N MET A 28 -1.87 -3.79 -20.18
CA MET A 28 -0.76 -2.97 -19.67
C MET A 28 -1.14 -2.25 -18.37
N LEU A 29 -2.35 -1.71 -18.27
CA LEU A 29 -3.00 -1.37 -17.01
C LEU A 29 -4.26 -2.22 -16.87
N PRO A 30 -4.31 -3.18 -15.93
CA PRO A 30 -5.52 -3.91 -15.58
C PRO A 30 -6.59 -2.96 -15.06
N SER A 31 -7.88 -3.21 -15.33
CA SER A 31 -8.99 -2.41 -14.79
C SER A 31 -9.10 -2.48 -13.27
N THR A 32 -8.57 -3.55 -12.67
CA THR A 32 -8.46 -3.74 -11.23
C THR A 32 -7.15 -4.45 -10.88
N LEU A 33 -6.63 -4.13 -9.70
CA LEU A 33 -5.53 -4.86 -9.06
C LEU A 33 -6.05 -5.59 -7.83
N TYR A 34 -5.39 -6.68 -7.47
CA TYR A 34 -5.77 -7.51 -6.34
C TYR A 34 -4.65 -7.60 -5.33
N ARG A 35 -4.92 -7.29 -4.06
CA ARG A 35 -3.95 -7.39 -2.97
C ARG A 35 -4.36 -8.46 -1.98
N THR A 36 -3.53 -9.49 -1.81
CA THR A 36 -3.64 -10.38 -0.66
C THR A 36 -3.02 -9.73 0.58
N PHE A 37 -3.75 -9.71 1.69
CA PHE A 37 -3.26 -9.24 2.98
C PHE A 37 -3.81 -10.10 4.12
N TYR A 38 -3.20 -9.96 5.30
CA TYR A 38 -3.49 -10.74 6.50
C TYR A 38 -2.90 -10.02 7.72
N GLU A 39 -3.22 -10.48 8.93
CA GLU A 39 -2.90 -9.83 10.21
C GLU A 39 -1.42 -9.45 10.37
N SER A 40 -0.52 -10.31 9.91
CA SER A 40 0.92 -10.18 10.10
C SER A 40 1.65 -9.72 8.84
N SER A 41 0.90 -9.13 7.90
CA SER A 41 1.47 -8.50 6.72
C SER A 41 2.35 -7.30 7.10
N ALA A 42 3.41 -7.04 6.34
CA ALA A 42 4.35 -5.93 6.57
C ALA A 42 3.80 -4.55 6.13
N THR A 43 2.48 -4.39 6.20
CA THR A 43 1.75 -3.16 5.85
C THR A 43 0.65 -2.94 6.85
N LEU A 44 0.45 -1.70 7.25
CA LEU A 44 -0.74 -1.29 7.97
C LEU A 44 -1.94 -1.33 7.02
N SER A 45 -3.13 -1.62 7.56
CA SER A 45 -4.37 -1.85 6.81
C SER A 45 -5.55 -1.35 7.61
N SER A 46 -6.49 -0.63 7.00
CA SER A 46 -7.72 -0.18 7.68
C SER A 46 -8.65 -1.34 8.06
N ARG A 47 -8.40 -2.52 7.48
CA ARG A 47 -9.24 -3.73 7.57
C ARG A 47 -8.65 -4.81 8.48
N VAL A 48 -7.61 -4.48 9.22
CA VAL A 48 -7.02 -5.36 10.25
C VAL A 48 -7.20 -4.64 11.59
N SER A 49 -7.59 -5.40 12.63
CA SER A 49 -7.75 -4.81 13.96
C SER A 49 -6.42 -4.21 14.44
N LYS A 50 -6.51 -3.10 15.17
CA LYS A 50 -5.35 -2.45 15.80
C LYS A 50 -4.56 -3.40 16.70
N ASP A 51 -5.25 -4.32 17.35
CA ASP A 51 -4.65 -5.28 18.27
C ASP A 51 -3.86 -6.38 17.54
N THR A 52 -4.14 -6.60 16.26
CA THR A 52 -3.53 -7.67 15.46
C THR A 52 -2.52 -7.14 14.44
N HIS A 53 -2.37 -5.81 14.35
CA HIS A 53 -1.31 -5.21 13.56
C HIS A 53 0.08 -5.59 14.08
N VAL A 54 0.98 -5.91 13.16
CA VAL A 54 2.41 -6.00 13.48
C VAL A 54 2.87 -4.66 14.02
N ARG A 55 3.22 -4.61 15.30
CA ARG A 55 3.88 -3.46 15.90
C ARG A 55 5.21 -3.24 15.17
N HIS A 56 5.45 -2.02 14.71
CA HIS A 56 6.73 -1.67 14.11
C HIS A 56 7.81 -1.77 15.20
N ARG A 57 8.93 -2.43 14.89
CA ARG A 57 10.03 -2.62 15.86
C ARG A 57 10.65 -1.30 16.30
N GLU A 58 10.85 -0.39 15.35
CA GLU A 58 11.50 0.92 15.58
C GLU A 58 10.52 2.08 15.87
N ASN A 59 9.23 1.95 15.51
CA ASN A 59 8.24 3.03 15.69
C ASN A 59 6.88 2.49 16.12
N GLU A 60 6.76 2.11 17.39
CA GLU A 60 5.51 1.56 17.96
C GLU A 60 4.30 2.49 17.81
N GLN A 61 4.55 3.79 17.61
CA GLN A 61 3.50 4.79 17.42
C GLN A 61 3.02 4.91 15.98
N LEU A 62 3.62 4.19 15.03
CA LEU A 62 3.23 4.24 13.62
C LEU A 62 1.77 3.77 13.47
N LYS A 63 0.91 4.71 13.13
CA LYS A 63 -0.52 4.47 12.87
C LYS A 63 -0.80 4.61 11.38
N LEU A 64 -1.81 3.88 10.93
CA LEU A 64 -2.39 4.07 9.61
C LEU A 64 -2.91 5.51 9.50
N ARG A 65 -2.44 6.26 8.52
CA ARG A 65 -2.92 7.63 8.30
C ARG A 65 -4.38 7.60 7.84
N PRO A 66 -5.22 8.57 8.27
CA PRO A 66 -6.61 8.66 7.83
C PRO A 66 -6.73 8.65 6.29
N GLY A 67 -7.73 7.95 5.78
CA GLY A 67 -7.99 7.84 4.34
C GLY A 67 -7.11 6.83 3.58
N ASN A 68 -6.17 6.15 4.25
CA ASN A 68 -5.42 5.05 3.66
C ASN A 68 -6.12 3.71 3.92
N ALA A 69 -6.26 2.88 2.89
CA ALA A 69 -6.58 1.47 3.04
C ALA A 69 -5.35 0.65 3.42
N PHE A 70 -4.21 0.95 2.79
CA PHE A 70 -2.94 0.29 3.07
C PHE A 70 -1.82 1.32 3.19
N GLN A 71 -0.86 1.06 4.07
CA GLN A 71 0.32 1.89 4.24
C GLN A 71 1.53 1.01 4.55
N THR A 72 2.67 1.33 3.95
CA THR A 72 3.93 0.68 4.24
C THR A 72 4.39 1.04 5.63
N VAL A 73 5.09 0.08 6.23
CA VAL A 73 5.77 0.29 7.50
C VAL A 73 7.02 1.15 7.28
N GLY A 74 7.70 0.99 6.15
CA GLY A 74 8.87 1.80 5.78
C GLY A 74 8.50 3.21 5.31
N GLU A 75 9.37 4.16 5.65
CA GLU A 75 9.29 5.55 5.22
C GLU A 75 9.72 5.70 3.75
N VAL A 76 8.91 6.40 2.98
CA VAL A 76 9.19 6.62 1.56
C VAL A 76 10.17 7.77 1.41
N HIS A 77 11.42 7.44 1.09
CA HIS A 77 12.36 8.37 0.49
C HIS A 77 12.37 8.12 -1.02
N PHE A 78 11.95 9.09 -1.83
CA PHE A 78 11.73 8.90 -3.26
C PHE A 78 12.97 8.35 -3.98
N ASN A 79 14.13 8.98 -3.73
CA ASN A 79 15.39 8.62 -4.38
C ASN A 79 15.91 7.24 -3.97
N ASP A 80 15.60 6.77 -2.76
CA ASP A 80 16.06 5.48 -2.25
C ASP A 80 15.07 4.35 -2.56
N SER A 81 13.77 4.68 -2.57
CA SER A 81 12.70 3.73 -2.81
C SER A 81 12.56 3.36 -4.27
N LEU A 82 12.73 4.35 -5.16
CA LEU A 82 12.59 4.17 -6.61
C LEU A 82 13.94 3.81 -7.26
N THR A 83 14.61 2.83 -6.67
CA THR A 83 15.84 2.22 -7.18
C THR A 83 15.56 0.79 -7.60
N LYS A 84 16.43 0.22 -8.44
CA LYS A 84 16.37 -1.21 -8.77
C LYS A 84 16.45 -2.05 -7.50
N GLU A 85 17.32 -1.69 -6.58
CA GLU A 85 17.59 -2.36 -5.32
C GLU A 85 16.38 -2.27 -4.37
N GLY A 86 15.76 -1.10 -4.26
CA GLY A 86 14.55 -0.87 -3.47
C GLY A 86 13.36 -1.71 -3.96
N ILE A 87 13.17 -1.77 -5.28
CA ILE A 87 12.13 -2.59 -5.92
C ILE A 87 12.43 -4.09 -5.76
N GLU A 88 13.66 -4.53 -6.05
CA GLU A 88 14.06 -5.94 -5.91
C GLU A 88 13.93 -6.44 -4.47
N ARG A 89 14.24 -5.59 -3.48
CA ARG A 89 14.10 -5.93 -2.06
C ARG A 89 12.66 -6.34 -1.73
N GLN A 90 11.66 -5.65 -2.27
CA GLN A 90 10.26 -6.02 -2.08
C GLN A 90 9.92 -7.38 -2.67
N LEU A 91 10.47 -7.70 -3.84
CA LEU A 91 10.14 -8.92 -4.58
C LEU A 91 10.86 -10.16 -4.01
N VAL A 92 12.02 -9.97 -3.40
CA VAL A 92 12.80 -11.05 -2.77
C VAL A 92 12.33 -11.30 -1.34
N TRP A 93 11.58 -12.37 -1.14
CA TRP A 93 10.91 -12.71 0.12
C TRP A 93 11.83 -12.71 1.37
N ASN A 94 13.11 -13.04 1.25
CA ASN A 94 14.03 -13.16 2.38
C ASN A 94 14.80 -11.87 2.74
N LYS A 95 14.60 -10.75 2.03
CA LYS A 95 15.30 -9.48 2.30
C LYS A 95 14.50 -8.52 3.19
N LYS A 96 14.05 -9.01 4.36
CA LYS A 96 13.15 -8.28 5.27
C LYS A 96 13.86 -7.45 6.36
N GLU A 97 15.16 -7.18 6.23
CA GLU A 97 15.94 -6.45 7.24
C GLU A 97 15.41 -5.03 7.45
N ASN A 98 15.15 -4.31 6.35
CA ASN A 98 14.55 -2.98 6.38
C ASN A 98 13.08 -3.05 5.95
N PRO A 99 12.16 -2.33 6.62
CA PRO A 99 10.78 -2.22 6.17
C PRO A 99 10.71 -1.79 4.71
N SER A 100 9.93 -2.52 3.91
CA SER A 100 9.74 -2.16 2.52
C SER A 100 8.87 -0.91 2.40
N THR A 101 9.17 -0.09 1.40
CA THR A 101 8.40 1.08 0.98
C THR A 101 7.41 0.74 -0.13
N TRP A 102 7.27 -0.55 -0.46
CA TRP A 102 6.40 -1.03 -1.54
C TRP A 102 5.29 -1.97 -1.04
N ILE A 103 4.13 -1.87 -1.69
CA ILE A 103 2.92 -2.63 -1.43
C ILE A 103 2.63 -3.51 -2.65
N SER A 104 2.82 -4.81 -2.52
CA SER A 104 2.58 -5.81 -3.59
C SER A 104 1.10 -6.03 -3.90
N MET A 105 0.78 -6.15 -5.18
CA MET A 105 -0.55 -6.42 -5.77
C MET A 105 -0.40 -7.29 -7.02
N PHE A 106 -1.51 -7.79 -7.53
CA PHE A 106 -1.56 -8.69 -8.68
C PHE A 106 -2.54 -8.17 -9.73
N ASN A 107 -2.19 -8.35 -11.00
CA ASN A 107 -3.04 -7.96 -12.14
C ASN A 107 -4.28 -8.84 -12.36
N GLU A 108 -4.38 -9.98 -11.67
CA GLU A 108 -5.48 -10.93 -11.80
C GLU A 108 -5.88 -11.51 -10.43
N LEU A 109 -7.17 -11.78 -10.27
CA LEU A 109 -7.70 -12.41 -9.06
C LEU A 109 -7.11 -13.82 -8.85
N SER A 110 -6.86 -14.56 -9.94
CA SER A 110 -6.27 -15.91 -9.89
C SER A 110 -4.91 -15.90 -9.16
N HIS A 111 -4.10 -14.86 -9.40
CA HIS A 111 -2.79 -14.65 -8.82
C HIS A 111 -2.89 -14.32 -7.32
N ALA A 112 -3.82 -13.45 -6.94
CA ALA A 112 -4.13 -13.14 -5.55
C ALA A 112 -4.65 -14.36 -4.78
N LYS A 113 -5.50 -15.20 -5.39
CA LYS A 113 -5.99 -16.46 -4.79
C LYS A 113 -4.85 -17.44 -4.53
N ARG A 114 -3.95 -17.65 -5.50
CA ARG A 114 -2.75 -18.50 -5.29
C ARG A 114 -1.89 -17.98 -4.13
N ARG A 115 -1.71 -16.66 -4.04
CA ARG A 115 -0.98 -16.04 -2.93
C ARG A 115 -1.69 -16.24 -1.59
N ALA A 116 -3.02 -16.09 -1.54
CA ALA A 116 -3.82 -16.30 -0.35
C ALA A 116 -3.71 -17.74 0.17
N HIS A 117 -3.88 -18.74 -0.70
CA HIS A 117 -3.67 -20.15 -0.33
C HIS A 117 -2.26 -20.41 0.20
N PHE A 118 -1.23 -19.82 -0.42
CA PHE A 118 0.14 -19.95 0.07
C PHE A 118 0.29 -19.37 1.48
N GLN A 119 -0.22 -18.16 1.74
CA GLN A 119 -0.12 -17.54 3.07
C GLN A 119 -0.89 -18.31 4.15
N TYR A 120 -2.03 -18.90 3.77
CA TYR A 120 -2.87 -19.65 4.69
C TYR A 120 -2.32 -21.04 5.03
N GLY A 121 -1.84 -21.79 4.03
CA GLY A 121 -1.49 -23.21 4.23
C GLY A 121 -0.01 -23.58 4.10
N LYS A 122 0.82 -22.74 3.49
CA LYS A 122 2.20 -23.13 3.09
C LYS A 122 3.30 -22.19 3.63
N SER A 123 2.92 -21.01 4.09
CA SER A 123 3.87 -20.02 4.61
C SER A 123 4.40 -20.45 5.99
N LYS A 124 5.67 -20.17 6.27
CA LYS A 124 6.23 -20.31 7.64
C LYS A 124 5.52 -19.41 8.66
N ARG A 125 4.89 -18.33 8.18
CA ARG A 125 4.02 -17.44 8.96
C ARG A 125 2.61 -17.62 8.42
N ILE A 126 1.87 -18.56 9.00
CA ILE A 126 0.49 -18.84 8.62
C ILE A 126 -0.36 -17.60 8.91
N GLY A 127 -0.99 -17.05 7.88
CA GLY A 127 -2.04 -16.05 8.04
C GLY A 127 -3.35 -16.76 8.33
N GLN A 128 -3.98 -16.47 9.47
CA GLN A 128 -5.28 -17.05 9.80
C GLN A 128 -6.42 -16.18 9.25
N ARG A 129 -6.20 -14.87 9.04
CA ARG A 129 -7.23 -13.92 8.60
C ARG A 129 -6.92 -13.38 7.21
N VAL A 130 -6.77 -14.31 6.26
CA VAL A 130 -6.36 -13.97 4.89
C VAL A 130 -7.52 -13.35 4.14
N THR A 131 -7.22 -12.26 3.45
CA THR A 131 -8.20 -11.45 2.73
C THR A 131 -7.60 -10.95 1.42
N ILE A 132 -8.44 -10.73 0.41
CA ILE A 132 -8.07 -10.08 -0.84
C ILE A 132 -8.82 -8.76 -0.96
N ALA A 133 -8.12 -7.66 -1.20
CA ALA A 133 -8.73 -6.40 -1.62
C ALA A 133 -8.68 -6.26 -3.14
N GLU A 134 -9.79 -5.85 -3.72
CA GLU A 134 -9.91 -5.43 -5.12
C GLU A 134 -9.75 -3.91 -5.20
N ILE A 135 -8.85 -3.45 -6.06
CA ILE A 135 -8.32 -2.08 -6.08
C ILE A 135 -8.56 -1.49 -7.47
N SER A 136 -9.24 -0.35 -7.52
CA SER A 136 -9.53 0.38 -8.75
C SER A 136 -8.29 1.06 -9.33
N THR A 137 -8.14 0.94 -10.65
CA THR A 137 -7.12 1.64 -11.45
C THR A 137 -7.71 2.70 -12.38
N VAL A 138 -9.03 2.92 -12.36
CA VAL A 138 -9.75 3.76 -13.35
C VAL A 138 -9.19 5.17 -13.52
N ASP A 139 -8.67 5.75 -12.44
CA ASP A 139 -8.11 7.11 -12.44
C ASP A 139 -6.58 7.14 -12.58
N LEU A 140 -5.94 6.01 -12.92
CA LEU A 140 -4.51 5.97 -13.18
C LEU A 140 -4.21 6.33 -14.63
N ILE A 141 -3.18 7.14 -14.81
CA ILE A 141 -2.61 7.52 -16.10
C ILE A 141 -1.13 7.19 -16.13
N ALA A 142 -0.60 6.94 -17.32
CA ALA A 142 0.81 6.68 -17.54
C ALA A 142 1.65 7.94 -17.30
N ALA A 143 2.78 7.77 -16.61
CA ALA A 143 3.82 8.79 -16.52
C ALA A 143 5.21 8.13 -16.54
N THR A 144 6.25 8.88 -16.86
CA THR A 144 7.64 8.38 -16.86
C THR A 144 8.50 9.26 -15.99
N ILE A 145 9.23 8.66 -15.05
CA ILE A 145 10.27 9.37 -14.30
C ILE A 145 11.57 9.29 -15.08
N HIS A 146 12.13 10.46 -15.38
CA HIS A 146 13.45 10.63 -15.96
C HIS A 146 14.41 11.01 -14.83
N ALA A 147 15.46 10.22 -14.65
CA ALA A 147 16.47 10.46 -13.64
C ALA A 147 17.86 10.09 -14.16
N THR A 148 18.91 10.62 -13.53
CA THR A 148 20.27 10.10 -13.70
C THR A 148 20.55 9.10 -12.59
N CYS A 149 20.68 7.82 -12.95
CA CYS A 149 21.15 6.78 -12.06
C CYS A 149 22.67 6.86 -11.95
N VAL A 150 23.18 6.94 -10.72
CA VAL A 150 24.60 6.88 -10.40
C VAL A 150 24.86 5.55 -9.72
N SER A 151 25.73 4.73 -10.30
CA SER A 151 26.17 3.46 -9.69
C SER A 151 27.65 3.57 -9.35
N VAL A 152 27.96 3.35 -8.08
CA VAL A 152 29.33 3.28 -7.55
C VAL A 152 29.66 1.81 -7.33
N TRP A 153 30.78 1.37 -7.91
CA TRP A 153 31.28 0.01 -7.82
C TRP A 153 32.54 -0.01 -6.98
N GLU A 154 32.57 -0.87 -5.98
CA GLU A 154 33.76 -1.21 -5.23
C GLU A 154 34.41 -2.42 -5.89
N ILE A 155 35.62 -2.24 -6.40
CA ILE A 155 36.36 -3.23 -7.17
C ILE A 155 37.62 -3.56 -6.38
N LEU A 156 37.64 -4.74 -5.77
CA LEU A 156 38.84 -5.25 -5.11
C LEU A 156 39.76 -5.89 -6.16
N VAL A 157 40.90 -5.27 -6.42
CA VAL A 157 41.89 -5.72 -7.38
C VAL A 157 43.04 -6.38 -6.63
N LYS A 158 43.38 -7.62 -7.00
CA LYS A 158 44.56 -8.29 -6.45
C LYS A 158 45.78 -7.91 -7.28
N ASP A 159 46.61 -7.04 -6.72
CA ASP A 159 47.93 -6.75 -7.24
C ASP A 159 48.94 -7.83 -6.78
N LYS A 160 49.87 -8.20 -7.66
CA LYS A 160 50.85 -9.26 -7.37
C LYS A 160 51.86 -8.88 -6.29
N TYR A 161 52.08 -7.59 -6.08
CA TYR A 161 53.12 -7.05 -5.19
C TYR A 161 52.54 -6.33 -3.97
N ILE A 162 51.40 -5.66 -4.12
CA ILE A 162 50.80 -4.81 -3.07
C ILE A 162 49.68 -5.54 -2.30
N GLY A 163 49.22 -6.70 -2.79
CA GLY A 163 48.14 -7.45 -2.17
C GLY A 163 46.77 -7.07 -2.75
N TRP A 164 45.79 -6.75 -1.90
CA TRP A 164 44.47 -6.33 -2.36
C TRP A 164 44.35 -4.80 -2.30
N ASP A 165 43.98 -4.18 -3.41
CA ASP A 165 43.71 -2.75 -3.51
C ASP A 165 42.22 -2.52 -3.83
N LEU A 166 41.65 -1.45 -3.28
CA LEU A 166 40.23 -1.11 -3.43
C LEU A 166 40.06 0.06 -4.39
N HIS A 167 39.52 -0.22 -5.58
CA HIS A 167 39.20 0.80 -6.57
C HIS A 167 37.71 1.11 -6.58
N TYR A 168 37.39 2.37 -6.88
CA TYR A 168 36.02 2.82 -7.07
C TYR A 168 35.78 3.17 -8.54
N SER A 169 34.70 2.64 -9.12
CA SER A 169 34.24 3.01 -10.46
C SER A 169 32.85 3.63 -10.38
N VAL A 170 32.70 4.83 -10.94
CA VAL A 170 31.43 5.55 -10.95
C VAL A 170 30.86 5.58 -12.36
N THR A 171 29.68 5.02 -12.53
CA THR A 171 28.93 5.06 -13.78
C THR A 171 27.70 5.92 -13.64
N ARG A 172 27.39 6.71 -14.68
CA ARG A 172 26.20 7.56 -14.72
C ARG A 172 25.41 7.24 -15.98
N ARG A 173 24.11 7.07 -15.86
CA ARG A 173 23.22 6.81 -17.00
C ARG A 173 21.85 7.40 -16.76
N ASN A 174 21.17 7.77 -17.83
CA ASN A 174 19.81 8.24 -17.73
C ASN A 174 18.86 7.06 -17.72
N VAL A 175 17.94 7.05 -16.76
CA VAL A 175 16.92 6.02 -16.57
C VAL A 175 15.54 6.62 -16.78
N GLN A 176 14.67 5.80 -17.34
CA GLN A 176 13.26 6.03 -17.57
C GLN A 176 12.50 4.97 -16.80
N ILE A 177 11.75 5.40 -15.79
CA ILE A 177 11.00 4.49 -14.94
C ILE A 177 9.52 4.68 -15.26
N PRO A 178 8.87 3.71 -15.95
CA PRO A 178 7.44 3.76 -16.19
C PRO A 178 6.69 3.66 -14.86
N ILE A 179 5.81 4.61 -14.62
CA ILE A 179 4.92 4.65 -13.46
C ILE A 179 3.48 4.87 -13.91
N TRP A 180 2.57 4.65 -12.98
CA TRP A 180 1.16 5.02 -13.08
C TRP A 180 0.79 5.84 -11.87
N VAL A 181 0.12 6.97 -12.10
CA VAL A 181 -0.24 7.94 -11.06
C VAL A 181 -1.67 8.38 -11.24
N HIS A 182 -2.27 8.94 -10.19
CA HIS A 182 -3.61 9.49 -10.31
C HIS A 182 -3.68 10.63 -11.32
N LYS A 183 -4.74 10.69 -12.14
CA LYS A 183 -4.91 11.68 -13.21
C LYS A 183 -4.84 13.14 -12.76
N SER A 184 -5.18 13.42 -11.49
CA SER A 184 -5.09 14.78 -10.91
C SER A 184 -3.66 15.28 -10.72
N VAL A 185 -2.66 14.41 -10.79
CA VAL A 185 -1.24 14.79 -10.68
C VAL A 185 -0.75 15.49 -11.94
N ARG A 186 -1.35 15.17 -13.10
CA ARG A 186 -0.95 15.75 -14.37
C ARG A 186 -1.38 17.23 -14.40
N PRO A 187 -0.44 18.17 -14.57
CA PRO A 187 -0.77 19.57 -14.81
C PRO A 187 -1.72 19.72 -16.01
N ALA A 188 -2.57 20.74 -16.01
CA ALA A 188 -3.54 20.96 -17.09
C ALA A 188 -2.87 21.19 -18.46
N ASP A 189 -1.68 21.80 -18.47
CA ASP A 189 -0.84 22.00 -19.65
C ASP A 189 0.02 20.77 -20.00
N GLY A 190 -0.02 19.73 -19.15
CA GLY A 190 0.76 18.50 -19.27
C GLY A 190 2.28 18.71 -19.10
N SER A 191 2.68 19.80 -18.46
CA SER A 191 4.07 20.07 -18.09
C SER A 191 4.63 18.97 -17.18
N SER A 192 5.97 18.87 -17.15
CA SER A 192 6.66 17.96 -16.25
C SER A 192 6.65 18.45 -14.81
N ILE A 193 6.62 17.54 -13.86
CA ILE A 193 6.69 17.86 -12.42
C ILE A 193 7.93 17.26 -11.77
N THR A 194 8.35 17.85 -10.66
CA THR A 194 9.44 17.34 -9.80
C THR A 194 8.96 16.17 -8.93
N PRO A 195 9.88 15.37 -8.36
CA PRO A 195 9.54 14.35 -7.37
C PRO A 195 8.75 14.87 -6.17
N ASP A 196 9.12 16.04 -5.65
CA ASP A 196 8.46 16.62 -4.48
C ASP A 196 7.02 16.99 -4.83
N GLN A 197 6.81 17.68 -5.96
CA GLN A 197 5.47 17.94 -6.49
C GLN A 197 4.66 16.66 -6.72
N LEU A 198 5.29 15.59 -7.21
CA LEU A 198 4.63 14.30 -7.40
C LEU A 198 4.19 13.69 -6.06
N MET A 199 5.09 13.66 -5.06
CA MET A 199 4.81 13.11 -3.73
C MET A 199 3.76 13.93 -2.97
N ASP A 200 3.78 15.25 -3.11
CA ASP A 200 2.82 16.17 -2.50
C ASP A 200 1.44 16.07 -3.17
N SER A 201 1.39 16.02 -4.50
CA SER A 201 0.13 16.02 -5.27
C SER A 201 -0.62 14.70 -5.18
N CYS A 202 0.10 13.57 -5.20
CA CYS A 202 -0.50 12.26 -4.99
C CYS A 202 0.58 11.19 -4.78
N PRO A 203 0.70 10.60 -3.58
CA PRO A 203 1.64 9.50 -3.36
C PRO A 203 1.11 8.14 -3.85
N ASP A 204 -0.03 8.11 -4.56
CA ASP A 204 -0.49 6.90 -5.25
C ASP A 204 0.36 6.69 -6.52
N LEU A 205 1.58 6.18 -6.33
CA LEU A 205 2.50 5.81 -7.40
C LEU A 205 2.54 4.30 -7.53
N PHE A 206 2.22 3.80 -8.72
CA PHE A 206 2.22 2.38 -9.03
C PHE A 206 3.29 2.07 -10.09
N VAL A 207 3.86 0.88 -10.01
CA VAL A 207 4.76 0.33 -11.03
C VAL A 207 4.35 -1.10 -11.38
N SER A 208 4.42 -1.41 -12.67
CA SER A 208 4.28 -2.78 -13.19
C SER A 208 5.64 -3.45 -13.28
N ILE A 209 5.79 -4.64 -12.70
CA ILE A 209 7.06 -5.39 -12.82
C ILE A 209 7.35 -5.76 -14.28
N GLN A 210 6.32 -5.98 -15.10
CA GLN A 210 6.47 -6.23 -16.52
C GLN A 210 7.04 -5.02 -17.26
N GLU A 211 6.51 -3.82 -17.03
CA GLU A 211 7.03 -2.60 -17.68
C GLU A 211 8.44 -2.27 -17.21
N LEU A 212 8.71 -2.40 -15.91
CA LEU A 212 10.05 -2.14 -15.37
C LEU A 212 11.11 -3.04 -16.01
N ARG A 213 10.77 -4.27 -16.39
CA ARG A 213 11.68 -5.19 -17.11
C ARG A 213 11.97 -4.76 -18.54
N GLN A 214 11.04 -4.03 -19.16
CA GLN A 214 11.19 -3.49 -20.50
C GLN A 214 11.82 -2.09 -20.48
N SER A 215 11.86 -1.45 -19.31
CA SER A 215 12.49 -0.16 -19.12
C SER A 215 14.02 -0.27 -19.07
N ASN A 216 14.71 0.84 -19.32
CA ASN A 216 16.15 0.88 -19.17
C ASN A 216 16.59 0.93 -17.70
N LEU A 217 15.70 0.89 -16.70
CA LEU A 217 16.10 0.80 -15.27
C LEU A 217 16.97 -0.42 -15.00
N VAL A 218 16.76 -1.52 -15.74
CA VAL A 218 17.51 -2.77 -15.56
C VAL A 218 18.86 -2.81 -16.26
N ASP A 219 19.15 -1.83 -17.13
CA ASP A 219 20.40 -1.75 -17.91
C ASP A 219 21.58 -1.37 -17.02
N GLY A 220 22.20 -2.35 -16.36
CA GLY A 220 23.49 -2.15 -15.70
C GLY A 220 24.63 -1.97 -16.72
N PRO A 221 25.79 -1.42 -16.31
CA PRO A 221 26.98 -1.43 -17.15
C PRO A 221 27.25 -2.85 -17.68
N GLN A 222 27.39 -2.95 -19.01
CA GLN A 222 27.50 -4.23 -19.73
C GLN A 222 28.69 -5.07 -19.28
N THR A 223 29.69 -4.44 -18.66
CA THR A 223 31.02 -5.01 -18.41
C THR A 223 31.06 -6.04 -17.28
N HIS A 224 30.18 -5.96 -16.27
CA HIS A 224 30.27 -6.88 -15.11
C HIS A 224 28.92 -7.41 -14.59
N SER A 225 27.80 -6.90 -15.10
CA SER A 225 26.48 -7.40 -14.73
C SER A 225 26.02 -8.47 -15.72
N ARG A 226 26.14 -9.76 -15.35
CA ARG A 226 25.35 -10.84 -15.96
C ARG A 226 23.83 -10.66 -15.77
N ARG A 227 23.36 -9.54 -15.18
CA ARG A 227 22.02 -9.39 -14.60
C ARG A 227 21.29 -8.17 -15.16
N ARG A 228 20.78 -8.32 -16.39
CA ARG A 228 19.94 -7.31 -17.09
C ARG A 228 18.46 -7.35 -16.68
N THR A 229 18.12 -7.90 -15.52
CA THR A 229 16.71 -8.06 -15.10
C THR A 229 16.54 -7.79 -13.61
N ILE A 230 15.33 -7.39 -13.23
CA ILE A 230 14.87 -7.36 -11.84
C ILE A 230 14.84 -8.80 -11.30
N ARG A 231 15.55 -9.07 -10.19
CA ARG A 231 15.64 -10.37 -9.49
C ARG A 231 14.29 -10.86 -8.93
N ALA A 232 13.38 -11.26 -9.81
CA ALA A 232 12.05 -11.73 -9.45
C ALA A 232 11.44 -12.63 -10.54
N HIS A 233 12.16 -13.66 -11.03
CA HIS A 233 11.61 -14.54 -12.07
C HIS A 233 10.22 -15.06 -11.67
N GLY A 234 9.26 -14.99 -12.60
CA GLY A 234 7.87 -15.37 -12.33
C GLY A 234 6.97 -14.30 -11.70
N HIS A 235 7.41 -13.03 -11.59
CA HIS A 235 6.61 -11.93 -11.02
C HIS A 235 6.07 -10.95 -12.08
N ASN A 236 5.91 -11.35 -13.36
CA ASN A 236 5.39 -10.45 -14.42
C ASN A 236 3.98 -9.92 -14.14
N TYR A 237 3.21 -10.67 -13.35
CA TYR A 237 1.86 -10.32 -12.96
C TYR A 237 1.78 -9.38 -11.75
N GLU A 238 2.91 -9.06 -11.13
CA GLU A 238 2.97 -8.28 -9.91
C GLU A 238 3.04 -6.78 -10.20
N TRP A 239 2.34 -6.02 -9.37
CA TRP A 239 2.31 -4.57 -9.33
C TRP A 239 2.73 -4.11 -7.95
N LEU A 240 3.43 -2.98 -7.87
CA LEU A 240 3.82 -2.39 -6.60
C LEU A 240 3.26 -0.97 -6.49
N ALA A 241 2.64 -0.65 -5.35
CA ALA A 241 2.32 0.72 -4.95
C ALA A 241 3.39 1.24 -3.98
N LEU A 242 3.86 2.45 -4.19
CA LEU A 242 4.82 3.11 -3.31
C LEU A 242 4.10 3.72 -2.10
N GLY A 243 4.50 3.34 -0.89
CA GLY A 243 4.07 3.98 0.35
C GLY A 243 2.64 3.66 0.81
N ARG A 244 1.62 3.91 -0.01
CA ARG A 244 0.22 3.78 0.42
C ARG A 244 -0.74 3.45 -0.71
N ILE A 245 -1.92 3.00 -0.33
CA ILE A 245 -3.10 2.86 -1.20
C ILE A 245 -4.27 3.51 -0.46
N ARG A 246 -4.93 4.48 -1.09
CA ARG A 246 -6.07 5.18 -0.51
C ARG A 246 -7.32 4.29 -0.39
N GLU A 247 -8.11 4.57 0.63
CA GLU A 247 -9.39 3.92 0.91
C GLU A 247 -10.37 4.05 -0.27
N SER A 248 -10.39 5.22 -0.92
CA SER A 248 -11.22 5.50 -2.09
C SER A 248 -10.94 4.61 -3.31
N ARG A 249 -9.84 3.84 -3.31
CA ARG A 249 -9.53 2.89 -4.39
C ARG A 249 -10.04 1.48 -4.12
N ILE A 250 -10.40 1.15 -2.88
CA ILE A 250 -10.86 -0.19 -2.56
C ILE A 250 -12.29 -0.34 -3.07
N LEU A 251 -12.47 -1.24 -4.03
CA LEU A 251 -13.78 -1.54 -4.58
C LEU A 251 -14.52 -2.56 -3.72
N LYS A 252 -13.75 -3.52 -3.17
CA LYS A 252 -14.31 -4.66 -2.46
C LYS A 252 -13.25 -5.40 -1.68
N VAL A 253 -13.70 -6.09 -0.62
CA VAL A 253 -12.91 -7.04 0.14
C VAL A 253 -13.51 -8.44 0.08
N ILE A 254 -12.64 -9.42 -0.15
CA ILE A 254 -13.00 -10.83 -0.33
C ILE A 254 -12.28 -11.64 0.75
N PRO A 255 -12.97 -12.09 1.80
CA PRO A 255 -12.37 -12.93 2.82
C PRO A 255 -12.12 -14.35 2.28
N PHE A 256 -11.05 -14.96 2.78
CA PHE A 256 -10.72 -16.36 2.55
C PHE A 256 -10.78 -17.11 3.88
N ASP A 257 -11.71 -18.06 4.00
CA ASP A 257 -11.92 -18.84 5.23
C ASP A 257 -10.94 -20.01 5.39
N GLY A 258 -10.08 -20.25 4.39
CA GLY A 258 -9.19 -21.42 4.32
C GLY A 258 -9.61 -22.47 3.30
N LYS A 259 -10.86 -22.43 2.83
CA LYS A 259 -11.43 -23.34 1.83
C LYS A 259 -11.95 -22.57 0.61
N ILE A 260 -12.76 -21.55 0.82
CA ILE A 260 -13.44 -20.79 -0.23
C ILE A 260 -13.22 -19.28 -0.09
N PHE A 261 -13.25 -18.60 -1.24
CA PHE A 261 -13.24 -17.14 -1.30
C PHE A 261 -14.68 -16.65 -1.37
N HIS A 262 -15.12 -15.92 -0.34
CA HIS A 262 -16.50 -15.44 -0.26
C HIS A 262 -16.65 -14.16 -1.08
N MET A 263 -16.86 -14.34 -2.39
CA MET A 263 -17.03 -13.23 -3.32
C MET A 263 -18.31 -12.43 -3.03
N THR A 264 -19.29 -12.99 -2.35
CA THR A 264 -20.55 -12.31 -1.97
C THR A 264 -20.85 -12.64 -0.52
N LYS A 265 -21.55 -11.75 0.19
CA LYS A 265 -22.01 -12.00 1.57
C LYS A 265 -22.91 -13.25 1.55
N PRO A 266 -22.50 -14.36 2.18
CA PRO A 266 -23.35 -15.54 2.27
C PRO A 266 -24.44 -15.34 3.33
N THR A 267 -25.40 -16.26 3.38
CA THR A 267 -26.44 -16.28 4.42
C THR A 267 -25.91 -16.78 5.77
N SER A 268 -24.86 -17.59 5.77
CA SER A 268 -24.19 -18.11 6.96
C SER A 268 -23.06 -17.19 7.43
N VAL A 269 -22.68 -17.34 8.70
CA VAL A 269 -21.50 -16.65 9.25
C VAL A 269 -20.23 -17.25 8.65
N VAL A 270 -19.33 -16.41 8.16
CA VAL A 270 -18.02 -16.82 7.65
C VAL A 270 -17.00 -16.83 8.78
N ARG A 271 -16.42 -18.00 9.06
CA ARG A 271 -15.38 -18.22 10.08
C ARG A 271 -14.04 -18.50 9.41
N SER A 272 -12.93 -18.18 10.07
CA SER A 272 -11.62 -18.67 9.63
C SER A 272 -11.36 -20.08 10.15
N GLU A 273 -11.20 -21.06 9.26
CA GLU A 273 -11.16 -22.48 9.61
C GLU A 273 -9.90 -22.92 10.38
N ALA A 274 -8.78 -22.22 10.19
CA ALA A 274 -7.48 -22.53 10.79
C ALA A 274 -7.10 -21.52 11.89
N ALA A 275 -8.01 -20.60 12.21
CA ALA A 275 -7.84 -19.73 13.35
C ALA A 275 -8.01 -20.53 14.65
N THR A 276 -7.15 -20.26 15.63
CA THR A 276 -7.23 -20.87 16.96
C THR A 276 -8.37 -20.30 17.80
N GLU A 277 -8.88 -19.13 17.41
CA GLU A 277 -9.99 -18.43 18.05
C GLU A 277 -11.14 -18.27 17.05
N ASP A 278 -12.34 -17.99 17.56
CA ASP A 278 -13.55 -17.80 16.75
C ASP A 278 -13.57 -16.45 16.03
N TRP A 279 -12.76 -16.36 14.97
CA TRP A 279 -12.73 -15.21 14.07
C TRP A 279 -13.84 -15.31 13.03
N ILE A 280 -14.71 -14.31 13.02
CA ILE A 280 -15.80 -14.15 12.05
C ILE A 280 -15.55 -12.93 11.16
N PHE A 281 -15.90 -13.02 9.88
CA PHE A 281 -15.77 -11.88 8.98
C PHE A 281 -17.01 -10.98 9.06
N ASP A 282 -16.80 -9.73 9.46
CA ASP A 282 -17.81 -8.68 9.46
C ASP A 282 -17.84 -8.03 8.06
N PHE A 283 -18.86 -8.39 7.26
CA PHE A 283 -19.01 -7.88 5.89
C PHE A 283 -19.35 -6.39 5.83
N ASP A 284 -19.91 -5.82 6.90
CA ASP A 284 -20.30 -4.41 6.90
C ASP A 284 -19.08 -3.52 7.20
N LEU A 285 -18.13 -4.04 7.98
CA LEU A 285 -16.83 -3.40 8.26
C LEU A 285 -15.68 -3.90 7.37
N GLU A 286 -15.94 -4.90 6.53
CA GLU A 286 -14.96 -5.61 5.71
C GLU A 286 -13.70 -6.09 6.49
N THR A 287 -13.89 -6.61 7.71
CA THR A 287 -12.78 -6.99 8.59
C THR A 287 -13.07 -8.27 9.36
N TRP A 288 -12.01 -9.01 9.71
CA TRP A 288 -12.10 -10.15 10.63
C TRP A 288 -12.19 -9.66 12.07
N ARG A 289 -13.13 -10.21 12.85
CA ARG A 289 -13.38 -9.87 14.25
C ARG A 289 -13.54 -11.11 15.11
N LEU A 290 -13.20 -11.01 16.39
CA LEU A 290 -13.54 -12.05 17.35
C LEU A 290 -15.04 -12.06 17.58
N GLU A 291 -15.65 -13.25 17.55
CA GLU A 291 -17.08 -13.42 17.81
C GLU A 291 -17.48 -12.86 19.19
N SER A 292 -16.60 -13.01 20.18
CA SER A 292 -16.80 -12.47 21.53
C SER A 292 -16.93 -10.93 21.54
N GLU A 293 -16.20 -10.22 20.67
CA GLU A 293 -16.31 -8.77 20.53
C GLU A 293 -17.62 -8.36 19.87
N MET A 294 -18.06 -9.10 18.85
CA MET A 294 -19.32 -8.83 18.17
C MET A 294 -20.51 -9.06 19.11
N ASN A 295 -20.47 -10.13 19.90
CA ASN A 295 -21.48 -10.41 20.92
C ASN A 295 -21.56 -9.32 21.99
N LYS A 296 -20.41 -8.83 22.48
CA LYS A 296 -20.35 -7.70 23.43
C LYS A 296 -20.93 -6.42 22.81
N ALA A 297 -20.57 -6.10 21.58
CA ALA A 297 -21.08 -4.93 20.87
C ALA A 297 -22.60 -5.01 20.66
N GLY A 298 -23.13 -6.19 20.30
CA GLY A 298 -24.56 -6.44 20.16
C GLY A 298 -25.32 -6.34 21.48
N ALA A 299 -24.75 -6.85 22.58
CA ALA A 299 -25.31 -6.69 23.92
C ALA A 299 -25.38 -5.22 24.36
N LEU A 300 -24.33 -4.43 24.08
CA LEU A 300 -24.30 -2.99 24.36
C LEU A 300 -25.32 -2.20 23.53
N ARG A 301 -25.49 -2.53 22.25
CA ARG A 301 -26.51 -1.90 21.38
C ARG A 301 -27.92 -2.17 21.90
N ARG A 302 -28.23 -3.42 22.29
CA ARG A 302 -29.52 -3.78 22.90
C ARG A 302 -29.79 -2.99 24.18
N LYS A 303 -28.81 -2.93 25.09
CA LYS A 303 -28.93 -2.14 26.33
C LYS A 303 -29.20 -0.65 26.08
N ARG A 304 -28.63 -0.05 25.03
CA ARG A 304 -28.90 1.35 24.66
C ARG A 304 -30.30 1.54 24.10
N ALA A 305 -30.75 0.67 23.20
CA ALA A 305 -32.11 0.72 22.67
C ALA A 305 -33.16 0.59 23.78
N ASP A 306 -32.94 -0.34 24.74
CA ASP A 306 -33.83 -0.52 25.89
C ASP A 306 -33.86 0.73 26.80
N ALA A 307 -32.73 1.44 26.94
CA ALA A 307 -32.64 2.67 27.71
C ALA A 307 -33.36 3.84 27.04
N ASP A 308 -33.24 3.97 25.71
CA ASP A 308 -33.92 5.01 24.93
C ASP A 308 -35.45 4.81 24.93
N ASP A 309 -35.92 3.56 24.82
CA ASP A 309 -37.34 3.21 24.96
C ASP A 309 -37.86 3.48 26.38
N GLY A 310 -37.03 3.25 27.40
CA GLY A 310 -37.33 3.61 28.79
C GLY A 310 -37.49 5.12 28.98
N HIS A 311 -36.63 5.91 28.35
CA HIS A 311 -36.66 7.38 28.43
C HIS A 311 -37.86 7.98 27.68
N ALA A 312 -38.25 7.41 26.54
CA ALA A 312 -39.46 7.78 25.80
C ALA A 312 -40.75 7.48 26.60
N LYS A 313 -40.80 6.36 27.33
CA LYS A 313 -41.92 6.03 28.23
C LYS A 313 -41.98 6.95 29.45
N TYR A 314 -40.84 7.42 29.97
CA TYR A 314 -40.79 8.38 31.07
C TYR A 314 -41.22 9.79 30.64
N ALA A 315 -40.83 10.24 29.45
CA ALA A 315 -41.26 11.53 28.89
C ALA A 315 -42.78 11.59 28.63
N LYS A 316 -43.41 10.49 28.21
CA LYS A 316 -44.87 10.41 28.02
C LYS A 316 -45.67 10.44 29.33
N ARG A 317 -45.06 10.18 30.48
CA ARG A 317 -45.71 10.23 31.81
C ARG A 317 -45.64 11.59 32.50
N LYS A 318 -44.82 12.53 32.02
CA LYS A 318 -44.76 13.92 32.50
C LYS A 318 -45.46 14.87 31.53
N GLY A 319 -46.71 14.55 31.19
CA GLY A 319 -47.62 15.44 30.50
C GLY A 319 -48.12 16.62 31.35
N ASP A 320 -47.86 16.62 32.67
CA ASP A 320 -48.24 17.73 33.54
C ASP A 320 -47.01 18.46 34.10
N GLY A 321 -46.79 19.67 33.59
CA GLY A 321 -46.12 20.77 34.29
C GLY A 321 -44.64 20.60 34.61
N TYR A 322 -43.76 20.79 33.63
CA TYR A 322 -42.37 21.12 33.95
C TYR A 322 -41.82 22.23 33.04
N HIS A 323 -41.64 23.42 33.62
CA HIS A 323 -40.92 24.53 33.02
C HIS A 323 -39.41 24.30 33.16
N PRO A 324 -38.64 24.21 32.06
CA PRO A 324 -37.20 24.05 32.16
C PRO A 324 -36.51 25.39 32.49
N ASN A 325 -35.79 25.40 33.60
CA ASN A 325 -34.87 26.46 33.98
C ASN A 325 -33.59 26.34 33.13
N LYS A 326 -33.29 27.37 32.32
CA LYS A 326 -32.04 27.52 31.57
C LYS A 326 -30.87 27.72 32.53
N LYS A 327 -29.93 26.76 32.60
CA LYS A 327 -28.56 27.05 33.06
C LYS A 327 -27.51 26.25 32.25
N ASN A 328 -26.66 27.04 31.59
CA ASN A 328 -25.24 26.89 31.30
C ASN A 328 -24.75 25.59 30.65
N ALA A 329 -24.71 25.63 29.32
CA ALA A 329 -23.77 24.84 28.52
C ALA A 329 -22.36 25.45 28.66
N HIS A 330 -21.44 24.74 29.29
CA HIS A 330 -20.00 25.02 29.15
C HIS A 330 -19.47 24.28 27.92
N GLY A 331 -18.81 25.05 27.07
CA GLY A 331 -18.33 24.66 25.76
C GLY A 331 -17.19 23.65 25.78
N LEU A 332 -17.14 22.91 24.68
CA LEU A 332 -16.05 22.07 24.23
C LEU A 332 -14.78 22.91 24.05
N ASP A 333 -13.65 22.41 24.57
CA ASP A 333 -12.33 22.92 24.25
C ASP A 333 -11.70 22.03 23.18
N PHE A 334 -11.43 22.60 22.00
CA PHE A 334 -10.70 21.97 20.91
C PHE A 334 -9.26 22.50 20.94
N SER A 335 -8.32 21.69 21.40
CA SER A 335 -6.91 22.05 21.36
C SER A 335 -6.36 21.94 19.93
N THR A 336 -5.94 23.08 19.42
CA THR A 336 -5.17 23.27 18.19
C THR A 336 -3.76 22.69 18.36
N ILE A 337 -3.33 21.80 17.45
CA ILE A 337 -1.92 21.39 17.36
C ILE A 337 -1.24 22.25 16.30
N THR A 338 -0.34 23.11 16.77
CA THR A 338 0.61 23.91 15.98
C THR A 338 1.66 22.99 15.36
N THR A 339 1.88 23.10 14.05
CA THR A 339 2.99 22.43 13.35
C THR A 339 4.09 23.47 13.12
N ILE A 340 5.30 23.18 13.59
CA ILE A 340 6.54 23.92 13.30
C ILE A 340 7.36 23.02 12.37
N PHE A 341 7.75 23.54 11.21
CA PHE A 341 8.87 22.99 10.44
C PHE A 341 9.85 24.13 10.20
N ASP A 342 10.99 24.07 10.90
CA ASP A 342 12.20 24.73 10.47
C ASP A 342 12.87 23.83 9.42
N SER A 343 13.06 24.37 8.22
CA SER A 343 13.94 23.81 7.20
C SER A 343 15.31 24.50 7.30
N ILE A 344 16.37 23.72 7.50
CA ILE A 344 17.74 24.13 7.16
C ILE A 344 17.94 23.94 5.65
#